data_AF-A0A3M2L7U7-F1
#
_entry.id   AF-A0A3M2L7U7-F1
#
_cell.length_a   1.000
_cell.length_b   1.000
_cell.length_c   1.000
_cell.angle_alpha   90.00
_cell.angle_beta   90.00
_cell.angle_gamma   90.00
#
_symmetry.space_group_name_H-M   'P 1'
#
loop_
_entity.id
_entity.type
_entity.pdbx_description
1 polymer ?
#
loop_
_entity_poly.entity_id
_entity_poly.type
_entity_poly.pdbx_seq_one_letter_code
_entity_poly.pdbx_strand_id
1 'polypeptide(L)'
;MRTHARRATPADSDLDPGFFDADAQQSADWLAWSDPAAIDARIERLFTETLPRLEAAQVGESRPTLDDRFSAAAFDRVVSLIEAAVRSEDGRYTPENDYLADQFITYIGEWMVRRVDGVWFNSPENGAPIFDGYGPAVGYRWSQEWANDLLVLLFMMAVDSDDSPYAYFVDLLCERGLMFAQERGMPDLEAEILA
;
A
#
# COMPACT_ATOMS: atom_id res chain seq x y z
N MET A 1 -1.44 -11.35 19.38
CA MET A 1 -0.18 -11.83 18.78
C MET A 1 -0.13 -11.20 17.40
N ARG A 2 0.81 -10.28 17.12
CA ARG A 2 0.89 -9.68 15.78
C ARG A 2 1.30 -10.79 14.82
N THR A 3 0.39 -11.24 13.97
CA THR A 3 0.74 -12.12 12.86
C THR A 3 1.61 -11.27 11.95
N HIS A 4 2.91 -11.50 11.97
CA HIS A 4 3.81 -10.82 11.05
C HIS A 4 3.34 -11.09 9.62
N ALA A 5 3.42 -10.05 8.78
CA ALA A 5 3.05 -10.10 7.38
C ALA A 5 3.64 -11.34 6.70
N ARG A 6 2.78 -12.14 6.05
CA ARG A 6 3.22 -13.30 5.29
C ARG A 6 3.82 -12.81 3.97
N ARG A 7 5.08 -13.14 3.74
CA ARG A 7 5.73 -13.02 2.43
C ARG A 7 5.44 -14.24 1.58
N ALA A 8 5.37 -14.02 0.28
CA ALA A 8 5.36 -15.08 -0.70
C ALA A 8 6.67 -15.86 -0.67
N THR A 9 6.54 -17.13 -0.95
CA THR A 9 7.61 -18.10 -1.15
C THR A 9 7.54 -18.57 -2.60
N PRO A 10 8.57 -19.28 -3.11
CA PRO A 10 8.51 -19.89 -4.44
C PRO A 10 7.30 -20.81 -4.69
N ALA A 11 6.63 -21.27 -3.64
CA ALA A 11 5.43 -22.11 -3.74
C ALA A 11 4.13 -21.32 -3.97
N ASP A 12 4.17 -19.98 -3.90
CA ASP A 12 3.00 -19.11 -3.97
C ASP A 12 2.79 -18.54 -5.39
N SER A 13 3.07 -19.35 -6.42
CA SER A 13 2.91 -18.94 -7.82
C SER A 13 1.46 -18.73 -8.24
N ASP A 14 0.51 -19.18 -7.42
CA ASP A 14 -0.92 -18.91 -7.56
C ASP A 14 -1.27 -17.45 -7.28
N LEU A 15 -0.39 -16.68 -6.61
CA LEU A 15 -0.59 -15.26 -6.39
C LEU A 15 -0.58 -14.47 -7.70
N ASP A 16 0.23 -14.87 -8.68
CA ASP A 16 0.33 -14.17 -9.97
C ASP A 16 0.51 -15.16 -11.12
N PRO A 17 -0.58 -15.86 -11.53
CA PRO A 17 -0.49 -16.98 -12.45
C PRO A 17 0.06 -16.55 -13.82
N GLY A 18 1.24 -17.07 -14.17
CA GLY A 18 1.90 -16.80 -15.45
C GLY A 18 2.91 -15.65 -15.43
N PHE A 19 2.93 -14.83 -14.37
CA PHE A 19 3.89 -13.72 -14.21
C PHE A 19 4.71 -13.80 -12.92
N PHE A 20 4.35 -14.70 -11.99
CA PHE A 20 5.10 -14.91 -10.74
C PHE A 20 6.54 -15.36 -11.01
N ASP A 21 7.50 -14.51 -10.65
CA ASP A 21 8.92 -14.83 -10.70
C ASP A 21 9.38 -15.40 -9.35
N ALA A 22 9.59 -16.72 -9.32
CA ALA A 22 10.03 -17.44 -8.13
C ALA A 22 11.46 -17.08 -7.68
N ASP A 23 12.34 -16.78 -8.63
CA ASP A 23 13.74 -16.42 -8.36
C ASP A 23 13.82 -14.99 -7.82
N ALA A 24 12.99 -14.07 -8.34
CA ALA A 24 12.86 -12.71 -7.83
C ALA A 24 12.43 -12.66 -6.36
N GLN A 25 11.67 -13.66 -5.87
CA GLN A 25 11.31 -13.74 -4.44
C GLN A 25 12.52 -13.96 -3.52
N GLN A 26 13.67 -14.34 -4.08
CA GLN A 26 14.92 -14.58 -3.36
C GLN A 26 15.96 -13.49 -3.61
N SER A 27 15.63 -12.41 -4.33
CA SER A 27 16.59 -11.33 -4.57
C SER A 27 16.98 -10.64 -3.26
N ALA A 28 18.26 -10.27 -3.13
CA ALA A 28 18.77 -9.68 -1.89
C ALA A 28 18.06 -8.37 -1.54
N ASP A 29 17.79 -7.53 -2.55
CA ASP A 29 17.13 -6.24 -2.36
C ASP A 29 15.67 -6.40 -1.96
N TRP A 30 14.93 -7.35 -2.57
CA TRP A 30 13.59 -7.69 -2.13
C TRP A 30 13.56 -8.24 -0.70
N LEU A 31 14.48 -9.13 -0.35
CA LEU A 31 14.54 -9.70 1.00
C LEU A 31 14.89 -8.65 2.06
N ALA A 32 15.77 -7.71 1.73
CA ALA A 32 16.13 -6.59 2.60
C ALA A 32 14.97 -5.59 2.74
N TRP A 33 14.31 -5.23 1.64
CA TRP A 33 13.13 -4.37 1.67
C TRP A 33 11.99 -5.05 2.40
N SER A 34 11.63 -6.29 2.06
CA SER A 34 10.49 -6.98 2.68
C SER A 34 10.77 -7.50 4.10
N ASP A 35 11.93 -7.21 4.69
CA ASP A 35 12.22 -7.55 6.09
C ASP A 35 11.18 -6.92 7.05
N PRO A 36 10.60 -7.68 7.99
CA PRO A 36 9.55 -7.14 8.85
C PRO A 36 10.01 -5.94 9.68
N ALA A 37 11.27 -5.91 10.12
CA ALA A 37 11.79 -4.77 10.86
C ALA A 37 11.99 -3.55 9.94
N ALA A 38 12.37 -3.77 8.68
CA ALA A 38 12.46 -2.70 7.70
C ALA A 38 11.08 -2.11 7.36
N ILE A 39 10.06 -2.97 7.23
CA ILE A 39 8.66 -2.57 7.00
C ILE A 39 8.14 -1.76 8.20
N ASP A 40 8.31 -2.29 9.42
CA ASP A 40 7.88 -1.62 10.64
C ASP A 40 8.58 -0.26 10.81
N ALA A 41 9.87 -0.15 10.47
CA ALA A 41 10.60 1.11 10.53
C ALA A 41 10.11 2.16 9.51
N ARG A 42 9.72 1.74 8.29
CA ARG A 42 9.11 2.64 7.30
C ARG A 42 7.75 3.16 7.76
N ILE A 43 6.90 2.28 8.29
CA ILE A 43 5.60 2.67 8.85
C ILE A 43 5.79 3.57 10.09
N GLU A 44 6.74 3.26 10.97
CA GLU A 44 7.03 4.12 12.12
C GLU A 44 7.43 5.53 11.67
N ARG A 45 8.32 5.63 10.68
CA ARG A 45 8.73 6.92 10.11
C ARG A 45 7.56 7.67 9.47
N LEU A 46 6.68 6.97 8.76
CA LEU A 46 5.46 7.55 8.20
C LEU A 46 4.66 8.26 9.30
N PHE A 47 4.34 7.55 10.38
CA PHE A 47 3.47 8.07 11.44
C PHE A 47 4.14 9.08 12.38
N THR A 48 5.45 8.98 12.61
CA THR A 48 6.15 9.83 13.60
C THR A 48 6.88 11.02 13.00
N GLU A 49 7.22 10.97 11.71
CA GLU A 49 7.99 12.04 11.05
C GLU A 49 7.23 12.62 9.85
N THR A 50 6.78 11.76 8.92
CA THR A 50 6.24 12.21 7.63
C THR A 50 4.85 12.82 7.78
N LEU A 51 3.87 12.11 8.35
CA LEU A 51 2.50 12.63 8.51
C LEU A 51 2.47 13.90 9.37
N PRO A 52 3.17 14.01 10.52
CA PRO A 52 3.21 15.26 11.27
C PRO A 52 3.76 16.44 10.46
N ARG A 53 4.74 16.21 9.57
CA ARG A 53 5.27 17.24 8.68
C ARG A 53 4.25 17.67 7.64
N LEU A 54 3.56 16.71 7.01
CA LEU A 54 2.50 17.00 6.03
C LEU A 54 1.35 17.77 6.69
N GLU A 55 0.96 17.39 7.90
CA GLU A 55 -0.07 18.08 8.68
C GLU A 55 0.32 19.51 9.03
N ALA A 56 1.57 19.73 9.45
CA ALA A 56 2.06 21.08 9.74
C ALA A 56 2.09 21.99 8.50
N ALA A 57 2.20 21.40 7.29
CA ALA A 57 2.10 22.14 6.04
C ALA A 57 0.64 22.49 5.68
N GLN A 58 -0.35 21.77 6.22
CA GLN A 58 -1.76 22.10 6.06
C GLN A 58 -2.22 23.11 7.11
N VAL A 59 -2.72 24.26 6.67
CA VAL A 59 -3.24 25.29 7.58
C VAL A 59 -4.62 24.86 8.10
N GLY A 60 -4.74 24.59 9.40
CA GLY A 60 -6.00 24.78 10.11
C GLY A 60 -6.71 23.55 10.70
N GLU A 61 -6.20 22.32 10.54
CA GLU A 61 -6.83 21.14 11.15
C GLU A 61 -5.86 20.34 12.01
N SER A 62 -6.07 20.39 13.33
CA SER A 62 -5.48 19.40 14.24
C SER A 62 -6.36 18.17 14.24
N ARG A 63 -5.88 17.09 13.60
CA ARG A 63 -6.57 15.79 13.60
C ARG A 63 -6.29 15.03 14.90
N PRO A 64 -7.26 14.28 15.44
CA PRO A 64 -7.06 13.49 16.65
C PRO A 64 -5.98 12.43 16.46
N THR A 65 -5.29 12.04 17.55
CA THR A 65 -4.41 10.86 17.55
C THR A 65 -5.22 9.61 17.29
N LEU A 66 -4.71 8.73 16.42
CA LEU A 66 -5.33 7.45 16.09
C LEU A 66 -4.73 6.36 16.97
N ASP A 67 -5.59 5.63 17.67
CA ASP A 67 -5.18 4.53 18.55
C ASP A 67 -4.76 3.28 17.75
N ASP A 68 -5.33 3.09 16.55
CA ASP A 68 -4.97 2.02 15.61
C ASP A 68 -4.53 2.59 14.26
N ARG A 69 -3.27 2.32 13.90
CA ARG A 69 -2.63 2.78 12.66
C ARG A 69 -3.18 2.10 11.41
N PHE A 70 -3.89 0.98 11.54
CA PHE A 70 -4.45 0.22 10.42
C PHE A 70 -5.98 0.20 10.40
N SER A 71 -6.63 1.06 11.20
CA SER A 71 -8.06 1.32 11.08
C SER A 71 -8.40 2.05 9.78
N ALA A 72 -9.66 1.99 9.33
CA ALA A 72 -10.13 2.75 8.17
C ALA A 72 -9.93 4.26 8.35
N ALA A 73 -10.17 4.80 9.56
CA ALA A 73 -9.91 6.20 9.87
C ALA A 73 -8.43 6.58 9.74
N ALA A 74 -7.51 5.67 10.08
CA ALA A 74 -6.08 5.88 9.87
C ALA A 74 -5.70 5.84 8.40
N PHE A 75 -6.28 4.89 7.67
CA PHE A 75 -6.09 4.76 6.24
C PHE A 75 -6.56 6.02 5.50
N ASP A 76 -7.78 6.49 5.74
CA ASP A 76 -8.35 7.70 5.15
C ASP A 76 -7.49 8.94 5.44
N ARG A 77 -7.03 9.09 6.70
CA ARG A 77 -6.12 10.18 7.08
C ARG A 77 -4.82 10.15 6.29
N VAL A 78 -4.17 8.98 6.17
CA VAL A 78 -2.90 8.82 5.47
C VAL A 78 -3.06 9.17 4.00
N VAL A 79 -4.07 8.59 3.35
CA VAL A 79 -4.42 8.86 1.94
C VAL A 79 -4.66 10.35 1.72
N SER A 80 -5.53 10.97 2.53
CA SER A 80 -5.88 12.39 2.41
C SER A 80 -4.65 13.33 2.52
N LEU A 81 -3.72 13.03 3.43
CA LEU A 81 -2.52 13.86 3.62
C LEU A 81 -1.55 13.73 2.45
N ILE A 82 -1.38 12.51 1.94
CA ILE A 82 -0.46 12.23 0.84
C ILE A 82 -1.03 12.79 -0.47
N GLU A 83 -2.34 12.63 -0.71
CA GLU A 83 -3.02 13.23 -1.85
C GLU A 83 -2.86 14.75 -1.85
N ALA A 84 -3.09 15.41 -0.72
CA ALA A 84 -2.93 16.85 -0.62
C ALA A 84 -1.47 17.30 -0.84
N ALA A 85 -0.49 16.53 -0.34
CA ALA A 85 0.92 16.80 -0.58
C ALA A 85 1.27 16.72 -2.06
N VAL A 86 0.82 15.66 -2.74
CA VAL A 86 1.09 15.44 -4.17
C VAL A 86 0.38 16.47 -5.04
N ARG A 87 -0.87 16.82 -4.73
CA ARG A 87 -1.59 17.90 -5.42
C ARG A 87 -0.89 19.26 -5.27
N SER A 88 -0.24 19.52 -4.14
CA SER A 88 0.49 20.78 -3.93
C SER A 88 1.75 20.91 -4.80
N GLU A 89 2.24 19.80 -5.35
CA GLU A 89 3.41 19.73 -6.22
C GLU A 89 3.04 19.56 -7.70
N ASP A 90 1.89 20.11 -8.11
CA ASP A 90 1.30 19.95 -9.45
C ASP A 90 1.05 18.47 -9.84
N GLY A 91 0.92 17.58 -8.86
CA GLY A 91 0.62 16.16 -9.08
C GLY A 91 1.78 15.34 -9.66
N ARG A 92 2.97 15.94 -9.80
CA ARG A 92 4.10 15.27 -10.46
C ARG A 92 4.96 14.52 -9.45
N TYR A 93 5.16 13.23 -9.69
CA TYR A 93 6.25 12.51 -9.06
C TYR A 93 7.60 13.16 -9.39
N THR A 94 8.44 13.30 -8.36
CA THR A 94 9.84 13.69 -8.47
C THR A 94 10.69 12.69 -7.69
N PRO A 95 11.96 12.43 -8.09
CA PRO A 95 12.85 11.54 -7.34
C PRO A 95 13.03 11.97 -5.87
N GLU A 96 12.88 13.26 -5.57
CA GLU A 96 12.91 13.79 -4.21
C GLU A 96 11.80 13.21 -3.32
N ASN A 97 10.72 12.65 -3.91
CA ASN A 97 9.59 12.04 -3.22
C ASN A 97 9.67 10.51 -3.10
N ASP A 98 10.77 9.88 -3.52
CA ASP A 98 10.94 8.41 -3.43
C ASP A 98 10.67 7.89 -2.01
N TYR A 99 11.15 8.61 -1.00
CA TYR A 99 10.96 8.23 0.40
C TYR A 99 9.48 8.30 0.85
N LEU A 100 8.70 9.22 0.29
CA LEU A 100 7.28 9.37 0.60
C LEU A 100 6.50 8.23 -0.05
N ALA A 101 6.78 7.96 -1.32
CA ALA A 101 6.16 6.89 -2.07
C ALA A 101 6.49 5.51 -1.50
N ASP A 102 7.75 5.24 -1.15
CA ASP A 102 8.16 4.00 -0.49
C ASP A 102 7.41 3.78 0.83
N GLN A 103 7.32 4.81 1.68
CA GLN A 103 6.56 4.74 2.93
C GLN A 103 5.06 4.50 2.70
N PHE A 104 4.49 5.18 1.70
CA PHE A 104 3.07 5.04 1.38
C PHE A 104 2.75 3.65 0.84
N ILE A 105 3.51 3.17 -0.14
CA ILE A 105 3.42 1.81 -0.71
C ILE A 105 3.51 0.77 0.39
N THR A 106 4.49 0.93 1.28
CA THR A 106 4.67 0.05 2.44
C THR A 106 3.44 0.03 3.33
N TYR A 107 2.91 1.22 3.67
CA TYR A 107 1.75 1.33 4.54
C TYR A 107 0.50 0.70 3.93
N ILE A 108 0.21 1.00 2.66
CA ILE A 108 -0.97 0.50 1.96
C ILE A 108 -0.90 -1.03 1.84
N GLY A 109 0.23 -1.58 1.42
CA GLY A 109 0.32 -3.02 1.31
C GLY A 109 0.30 -3.73 2.67
N GLU A 110 0.84 -3.12 3.73
CA GLU A 110 0.67 -3.65 5.09
C GLU A 110 -0.77 -3.57 5.60
N TRP A 111 -1.50 -2.50 5.25
CA TRP A 111 -2.93 -2.42 5.50
C TRP A 111 -3.64 -3.58 4.82
N MET A 112 -3.32 -3.85 3.54
CA MET A 112 -3.89 -4.98 2.80
C MET A 112 -3.55 -6.34 3.41
N VAL A 113 -2.29 -6.58 3.75
CA VAL A 113 -1.86 -7.83 4.38
C VAL A 113 -2.60 -8.09 5.69
N ARG A 114 -2.83 -7.04 6.48
CA ARG A 114 -3.45 -7.17 7.81
C ARG A 114 -4.97 -7.21 7.77
N ARG A 115 -5.59 -6.50 6.84
CA ARG A 115 -7.05 -6.29 6.81
C ARG A 115 -7.78 -7.20 5.84
N VAL A 116 -7.10 -7.65 4.79
CA VAL A 116 -7.71 -8.46 3.72
C VAL A 116 -6.90 -9.70 3.38
N ASP A 117 -6.14 -10.24 4.33
CA ASP A 117 -5.29 -11.44 4.14
C ASP A 117 -4.39 -11.38 2.89
N GLY A 118 -3.91 -10.19 2.54
CA GLY A 118 -2.97 -9.99 1.45
C GLY A 118 -1.63 -10.69 1.70
N VAL A 119 -0.89 -10.96 0.64
CA VAL A 119 0.46 -11.54 0.69
C VAL A 119 1.41 -10.70 -0.13
N TRP A 120 2.49 -10.22 0.50
CA TRP A 120 3.56 -9.51 -0.19
C TRP A 120 4.33 -10.44 -1.12
N PHE A 121 4.56 -10.02 -2.35
CA PHE A 121 5.47 -10.69 -3.29
C PHE A 121 6.24 -9.67 -4.14
N ASN A 122 7.30 -10.14 -4.79
CA ASN A 122 8.10 -9.34 -5.71
C ASN A 122 7.58 -9.52 -7.14
N SER A 123 7.22 -8.41 -7.80
CA SER A 123 7.00 -8.30 -9.24
C SER A 123 7.99 -7.27 -9.81
N PRO A 124 9.20 -7.70 -10.25
CA PRO A 124 10.26 -6.77 -10.65
C PRO A 124 9.89 -5.78 -11.75
N GLU A 125 8.97 -6.16 -12.64
CA GLU A 125 8.51 -5.30 -13.74
C GLU A 125 7.68 -4.11 -13.26
N ASN A 126 7.17 -4.16 -12.03
CA ASN A 126 6.23 -3.18 -11.47
C ASN A 126 6.89 -2.22 -10.46
N GLY A 127 8.22 -2.29 -10.27
CA GLY A 127 8.91 -1.52 -9.23
C GLY A 127 9.45 -0.15 -9.65
N ALA A 128 9.79 0.00 -10.93
CA ALA A 128 10.35 1.25 -11.44
C ALA A 128 9.28 2.38 -11.44
N PRO A 129 9.67 3.64 -11.21
CA PRO A 129 11.04 4.14 -11.05
C PRO A 129 11.62 4.06 -9.62
N ILE A 130 10.81 3.71 -8.62
CA ILE A 130 11.20 3.85 -7.20
C ILE A 130 12.06 2.68 -6.71
N PHE A 131 11.80 1.50 -7.23
CA PHE A 131 12.51 0.28 -6.87
C PHE A 131 13.29 -0.23 -8.08
N ASP A 132 14.60 -0.38 -7.90
CA ASP A 132 15.49 -0.95 -8.91
C ASP A 132 15.67 -2.45 -8.65
N GLY A 133 15.34 -3.28 -9.64
CA GLY A 133 15.51 -4.74 -9.58
C GLY A 133 14.46 -5.51 -8.75
N TYR A 134 13.46 -4.86 -8.18
CA TYR A 134 12.30 -5.49 -7.53
C TYR A 134 11.09 -4.56 -7.58
N GLY A 135 9.88 -5.08 -7.40
CA GLY A 135 8.66 -4.28 -7.32
C GLY A 135 7.69 -4.88 -6.29
N PRO A 136 7.47 -4.23 -5.13
CA PRO A 136 6.53 -4.72 -4.15
C PRO A 136 5.12 -4.85 -4.73
N ALA A 137 4.50 -6.00 -4.53
CA ALA A 137 3.15 -6.32 -4.97
C ALA A 137 2.37 -7.04 -3.85
N VAL A 138 1.05 -6.90 -3.83
CA VAL A 138 0.18 -7.63 -2.90
C VAL A 138 -0.77 -8.52 -3.69
N GLY A 139 -0.69 -9.83 -3.44
CA GLY A 139 -1.59 -10.83 -4.02
C GLY A 139 -2.59 -11.35 -2.99
N TYR A 140 -3.67 -11.94 -3.48
CA TYR A 140 -4.76 -12.47 -2.66
C TYR A 140 -5.03 -13.93 -3.02
N ARG A 141 -5.22 -14.80 -2.02
CA ARG A 141 -5.60 -16.20 -2.26
C ARG A 141 -7.11 -16.45 -2.27
N TRP A 142 -7.89 -15.47 -1.82
CA TRP A 142 -9.34 -15.57 -1.73
C TRP A 142 -10.03 -15.11 -3.01
N SER A 143 -9.43 -14.17 -3.75
CA SER A 143 -9.94 -13.72 -5.03
C SER A 143 -9.37 -14.53 -6.19
N GLN A 144 -10.19 -14.78 -7.22
CA GLN A 144 -9.74 -15.29 -8.52
C GLN A 144 -9.34 -14.16 -9.48
N GLU A 145 -9.57 -12.89 -9.09
CA GLU A 145 -9.06 -11.76 -9.85
C GLU A 145 -7.54 -11.76 -9.74
N TRP A 146 -6.89 -11.72 -10.90
CA TRP A 146 -5.44 -11.80 -11.02
C TRP A 146 -4.81 -10.72 -10.12
N ALA A 147 -3.85 -11.10 -9.27
CA ALA A 147 -3.08 -10.08 -8.56
C ALA A 147 -2.39 -9.23 -9.62
N ASN A 148 -2.54 -7.89 -9.53
CA ASN A 148 -1.49 -6.92 -9.88
C ASN A 148 -1.98 -5.49 -10.13
N ASP A 149 -3.26 -5.16 -10.02
CA ASP A 149 -3.64 -3.80 -10.41
C ASP A 149 -3.25 -2.73 -9.39
N LEU A 150 -3.23 -3.00 -8.08
CA LEU A 150 -3.19 -1.91 -7.10
C LEU A 150 -1.88 -1.10 -7.07
N LEU A 151 -0.71 -1.74 -6.99
CA LEU A 151 0.54 -0.99 -6.88
C LEU A 151 0.98 -0.43 -8.23
N VAL A 152 0.78 -1.17 -9.34
CA VAL A 152 0.97 -0.64 -10.71
C VAL A 152 0.08 0.57 -10.94
N LEU A 153 -1.20 0.51 -10.53
CA LEU A 153 -2.09 1.66 -10.61
C LEU A 153 -1.56 2.80 -9.76
N LEU A 154 -1.15 2.58 -8.50
CA LEU A 154 -0.58 3.64 -7.65
C LEU A 154 0.56 4.40 -8.34
N PHE A 155 1.43 3.67 -9.05
CA PHE A 155 2.53 4.22 -9.83
C PHE A 155 2.06 4.95 -11.10
N MET A 156 1.24 4.31 -11.93
CA MET A 156 0.73 4.92 -13.17
C MET A 156 -0.09 6.19 -12.90
N MET A 157 -0.80 6.19 -11.78
CA MET A 157 -1.63 7.30 -11.34
C MET A 157 -0.82 8.48 -10.81
N ALA A 158 0.34 8.25 -10.17
CA ALA A 158 1.26 9.32 -9.78
C ALA A 158 2.03 9.95 -10.96
N VAL A 159 2.02 9.31 -12.14
CA VAL A 159 2.80 9.72 -13.31
C VAL A 159 1.94 10.31 -14.44
N ASP A 160 0.69 9.85 -14.65
CA ASP A 160 0.01 10.04 -15.95
C ASP A 160 -1.45 10.55 -15.94
N SER A 161 -2.10 10.88 -14.81
CA SER A 161 -3.54 11.25 -14.84
C SER A 161 -3.85 12.74 -14.59
N ASP A 162 -4.59 13.35 -15.53
CA ASP A 162 -5.23 14.67 -15.39
C ASP A 162 -6.43 14.67 -14.40
N ASP A 163 -6.98 13.49 -14.05
CA ASP A 163 -8.12 13.30 -13.15
C ASP A 163 -7.69 12.58 -11.86
N SER A 164 -7.92 13.21 -10.70
CA SER A 164 -7.57 12.80 -9.32
C SER A 164 -7.18 11.31 -9.14
N PRO A 165 -5.92 10.94 -9.40
CA PRO A 165 -5.46 9.55 -9.46
C PRO A 165 -5.73 8.78 -8.16
N TYR A 166 -5.59 9.48 -7.05
CA TYR A 166 -5.76 8.94 -5.71
C TYR A 166 -7.20 8.49 -5.41
N ALA A 167 -8.21 9.12 -6.02
CA ALA A 167 -9.60 8.74 -5.76
C ALA A 167 -9.92 7.36 -6.33
N TYR A 168 -9.55 7.11 -7.60
CA TYR A 168 -9.71 5.80 -8.24
C TYR A 168 -8.94 4.71 -7.50
N PHE A 169 -7.72 5.03 -7.04
CA PHE A 169 -6.93 4.13 -6.22
C PHE A 169 -7.66 3.68 -4.95
N VAL A 170 -8.20 4.66 -4.23
CA VAL A 170 -8.85 4.45 -2.94
C VAL A 170 -10.14 3.67 -3.14
N ASP A 171 -10.92 4.00 -4.18
CA ASP A 171 -12.11 3.25 -4.56
C ASP A 171 -11.77 1.78 -4.81
N LEU A 172 -10.70 1.50 -5.56
CA LEU A 172 -10.25 0.13 -5.81
C LEU A 172 -9.78 -0.58 -4.53
N LEU A 173 -9.07 0.10 -3.63
CA LEU A 173 -8.67 -0.48 -2.35
C LEU A 173 -9.88 -0.79 -1.46
N CYS A 174 -10.84 0.13 -1.39
CA CYS A 174 -12.09 -0.04 -0.65
C CYS A 174 -12.91 -1.19 -1.25
N GLU A 175 -13.02 -1.28 -2.58
CA GLU A 175 -13.71 -2.39 -3.28
C GLU A 175 -13.11 -3.74 -2.91
N ARG A 176 -11.77 -3.85 -2.87
CA ARG A 176 -11.09 -5.09 -2.42
C ARG A 176 -11.39 -5.40 -0.97
N GLY A 177 -11.38 -4.40 -0.09
CA GLY A 177 -11.76 -4.55 1.31
C GLY A 177 -13.19 -5.04 1.48
N LEU A 178 -14.13 -4.47 0.73
CA LEU A 178 -15.55 -4.86 0.75
C LEU A 178 -15.75 -6.28 0.23
N MET A 179 -15.14 -6.63 -0.90
CA MET A 179 -15.20 -7.98 -1.46
C MET A 179 -14.70 -9.02 -0.46
N PHE A 180 -13.55 -8.76 0.19
CA PHE A 180 -13.04 -9.64 1.24
C PHE A 180 -14.00 -9.75 2.42
N ALA A 181 -14.53 -8.63 2.92
CA ALA A 181 -15.46 -8.63 4.04
C ALA A 181 -16.71 -9.47 3.74
N GLN A 182 -17.25 -9.34 2.52
CA GLN A 182 -18.43 -10.07 2.07
C GLN A 182 -18.16 -11.58 1.92
N GLU A 183 -17.07 -11.97 1.27
CA GLU A 183 -16.68 -13.39 1.11
C GLU A 183 -16.41 -14.07 2.45
N ARG A 184 -15.89 -13.33 3.44
CA ARG A 184 -15.56 -13.84 4.77
C ARG A 184 -16.68 -13.69 5.80
N GLY A 185 -17.78 -13.01 5.45
CA GLY A 185 -18.88 -12.73 6.36
C GLY A 185 -18.44 -11.86 7.55
N MET A 186 -17.69 -10.78 7.28
CA MET A 186 -17.15 -9.84 8.26
C MET A 186 -17.89 -8.49 8.23
N PRO A 187 -19.12 -8.40 8.78
CA PRO A 187 -19.96 -7.20 8.69
C PRO A 187 -19.36 -5.98 9.41
N ASP A 188 -18.53 -6.19 10.45
CA ASP A 188 -17.88 -5.10 11.15
C ASP A 188 -16.82 -4.41 10.27
N LEU A 189 -16.08 -5.19 9.47
CA LEU A 189 -15.11 -4.67 8.50
C LEU A 189 -15.83 -3.96 7.34
N GLU A 190 -16.93 -4.52 6.86
CA GLU A 190 -17.77 -3.88 5.84
C GLU A 190 -18.31 -2.52 6.32
N ALA A 191 -18.87 -2.48 7.52
CA ALA A 191 -19.36 -1.24 8.12
C ALA A 191 -18.25 -0.21 8.35
N GLU A 192 -17.04 -0.65 8.72
CA GLU A 192 -15.89 0.22 8.90
C GLU A 192 -15.38 0.83 7.58
N ILE A 193 -15.38 0.08 6.48
CA ILE A 193 -14.95 0.58 5.16
C ILE A 193 -15.98 1.56 4.57
N LEU A 194 -17.27 1.39 4.89
CA LEU A 194 -18.36 2.24 4.39
C LEU A 194 -18.62 3.50 5.22
N ALA A 195 -17.98 3.64 6.39
CA ALA A 195 -18.19 4.74 7.34
C ALA A 195 -17.34 5.97 7.02
#